data_AF-A0A419FM40-F1
#
_entry.id   AF-A0A419FM40-F1
#
_cell.length_a   1.000
_cell.length_b   1.000
_cell.length_c   1.000
_cell.angle_alpha   90.00
_cell.angle_beta   90.00
_cell.angle_gamma   90.00
#
_symmetry.space_group_name_H-M   'P 1'
#
loop_
_entity.id
_entity.type
_entity.pdbx_description
1 polymer ?
#
loop_
_entity_poly.entity_id
_entity_poly.type
_entity_poly.pdbx_seq_one_letter_code
_entity_poly.pdbx_strand_id
1 'polypeptide(L)'
;MPRMLIVVENTVPFERIQDCRELATSFATFLEEPVEFVFARPESLVAARMGAEPSPSDPPIEVLAPAPPQAATMSSADFVYQPDGRPDWRAMWEGFCELALYGGPPHRGADSALGAAPADAPATEGFDAIDEIRRGIWMTTGLYSEVDEPGWLTITCHSRAMAAWMCATIILENVEAKFEDERLMVPASPSFTLKDEVKSVITVVAKTHHYWTAHTIQQASATR
;
A
#
# COMPACT_ATOMS: atom_id res chain seq x y z
N MET A 1 16.61 -38.12 4.98
CA MET A 1 17.59 -37.26 5.67
C MET A 1 17.29 -35.83 5.26
N PRO A 2 17.24 -34.88 6.19
CA PRO A 2 16.97 -33.47 5.86
C PRO A 2 18.11 -32.93 5.00
N ARG A 3 17.76 -32.17 3.95
CA ARG A 3 18.71 -31.61 2.98
C ARG A 3 19.09 -30.16 3.30
N MET A 4 18.40 -29.55 4.26
CA MET A 4 18.60 -28.17 4.69
C MET A 4 18.76 -28.09 6.20
N LEU A 5 19.77 -27.33 6.62
CA LEU A 5 20.15 -27.08 8.00
C LEU A 5 20.22 -25.57 8.23
N ILE A 6 19.51 -25.09 9.25
CA ILE A 6 19.59 -23.70 9.73
C ILE A 6 20.27 -23.72 11.10
N VAL A 7 21.41 -23.05 11.19
CA VAL A 7 22.19 -22.96 12.44
C VAL A 7 22.09 -21.54 12.98
N VAL A 8 21.65 -21.40 14.22
CA VAL A 8 21.49 -20.13 14.92
C VAL A 8 22.41 -20.10 16.14
N GLU A 9 23.11 -18.99 16.34
CA GLU A 9 23.95 -18.81 17.51
C GLU A 9 23.08 -18.76 18.79
N ASN A 10 23.51 -19.45 19.84
CA ASN A 10 22.77 -19.53 21.11
C ASN A 10 22.81 -18.24 21.95
N THR A 11 23.51 -17.21 21.49
CA THR A 11 23.56 -15.87 22.10
C THR A 11 22.45 -14.95 21.58
N VAL A 12 21.71 -15.39 20.56
CA VAL A 12 20.58 -14.63 19.98
C VAL A 12 19.46 -14.46 21.02
N PRO A 13 18.87 -13.25 21.17
CA PRO A 13 17.79 -13.00 22.12
C PRO A 13 16.57 -13.90 21.88
N PHE A 14 15.83 -14.23 22.94
CA PHE A 14 14.68 -15.14 22.88
C PHE A 14 13.60 -14.72 21.87
N GLU A 15 13.34 -13.41 21.72
CA GLU A 15 12.38 -12.90 20.74
C GLU A 15 12.80 -13.26 19.31
N ARG A 16 14.08 -13.10 18.99
CA ARG A 16 14.67 -13.47 17.69
C ARG A 16 14.72 -14.98 17.46
N ILE A 17 14.82 -15.76 18.53
CA ILE A 17 14.76 -17.22 18.45
C ILE A 17 13.42 -17.70 17.91
N GLN A 18 12.33 -17.06 18.33
CA GLN A 18 10.98 -17.38 17.87
C GLN A 18 10.86 -17.05 16.37
N ASP A 19 11.27 -15.85 15.96
CA ASP A 19 11.30 -15.43 14.54
C ASP A 19 12.05 -16.45 13.67
N CYS A 20 13.24 -16.89 14.11
CA CYS A 20 14.05 -17.87 13.40
C CYS A 20 13.37 -19.24 13.26
N ARG A 21 12.58 -19.65 14.28
CA ARG A 21 11.84 -20.92 14.25
C ARG A 21 10.66 -20.85 13.30
N GLU A 22 9.93 -19.74 13.28
CA GLU A 22 8.84 -19.52 12.31
C GLU A 22 9.39 -19.57 10.88
N LEU A 23 10.51 -18.91 10.63
CA LEU A 23 11.17 -18.95 9.33
C LEU A 23 11.62 -20.37 8.95
N ALA A 24 12.25 -21.12 9.87
CA ALA A 24 12.62 -22.51 9.63
C ALA A 24 11.40 -23.39 9.30
N THR A 25 10.27 -23.13 9.96
CA THR A 25 9.00 -23.80 9.66
C THR A 25 8.52 -23.46 8.26
N SER A 26 8.59 -22.19 7.84
CA SER A 26 8.21 -21.79 6.48
C SER A 26 9.05 -22.45 5.40
N PHE A 27 10.37 -22.63 5.63
CA PHE A 27 11.23 -23.36 4.70
C PHE A 27 10.82 -24.85 4.61
N ALA A 28 10.54 -25.48 5.74
CA ALA A 28 10.10 -26.88 5.77
C ALA A 28 8.76 -27.07 5.03
N THR A 29 7.82 -26.15 5.22
CA THR A 29 6.55 -26.16 4.50
C THR A 29 6.75 -25.92 3.00
N PHE A 30 7.54 -24.91 2.62
CA PHE A 30 7.77 -24.55 1.22
C PHE A 30 8.48 -25.66 0.43
N LEU A 31 9.45 -26.32 1.05
CA LEU A 31 10.21 -27.42 0.42
C LEU A 31 9.50 -28.76 0.51
N GLU A 32 8.40 -28.85 1.29
CA GLU A 32 7.73 -30.11 1.65
C GLU A 32 8.70 -31.16 2.25
N GLU A 33 9.79 -30.70 2.86
CA GLU A 33 10.87 -31.52 3.43
C GLU A 33 11.21 -31.04 4.85
N PRO A 34 11.64 -31.93 5.76
CA PRO A 34 12.13 -31.52 7.07
C PRO A 34 13.38 -30.62 6.97
N VAL A 35 13.38 -29.54 7.74
CA VAL A 35 14.53 -28.65 7.94
C VAL A 35 15.07 -28.85 9.34
N GLU A 36 16.39 -29.08 9.49
CA GLU A 36 17.02 -29.12 10.80
C GLU A 36 17.26 -27.71 11.32
N PHE A 37 16.87 -27.45 12.56
CA PHE A 37 17.08 -26.18 13.23
C PHE A 37 17.94 -26.39 14.47
N VAL A 38 19.16 -25.84 14.46
CA VAL A 38 20.19 -26.12 15.46
C VAL A 38 20.63 -24.85 16.17
N PHE A 39 20.65 -24.89 17.50
CA PHE A 39 21.33 -23.90 18.32
C PHE A 39 22.79 -24.29 18.52
N ALA A 40 23.69 -23.46 18.02
CA ALA A 40 25.12 -23.67 18.12
C ALA A 40 25.76 -22.61 19.02
N ARG A 41 26.82 -23.00 19.73
CA ARG A 41 27.69 -22.01 20.37
C ARG A 41 28.48 -21.24 19.30
N PRO A 42 28.89 -19.99 19.55
CA PRO A 42 29.66 -19.20 18.58
C PRO A 42 30.87 -19.96 18.00
N GLU A 43 31.62 -20.69 18.82
CA GLU A 43 32.76 -21.49 18.36
C GLU A 43 32.38 -22.61 17.38
N SER A 44 31.21 -23.23 17.57
CA SER A 44 30.70 -24.27 16.67
C SER A 44 30.22 -23.69 15.34
N LEU A 45 29.67 -22.47 15.36
CA LEU A 45 29.26 -21.76 14.14
C LEU A 45 30.48 -21.37 13.30
N VAL A 46 31.57 -20.90 13.94
CA VAL A 46 32.84 -20.61 13.25
C VAL A 46 33.41 -21.89 12.62
N ALA A 47 33.42 -23.00 13.35
CA ALA A 47 33.88 -24.28 12.81
C ALA A 47 33.02 -24.75 11.62
N ALA A 48 31.69 -24.66 11.72
CA ALA A 48 30.78 -24.99 10.64
C ALA A 48 31.00 -24.09 9.41
N ARG A 49 31.26 -22.79 9.63
CA ARG A 49 31.56 -21.83 8.56
C ARG A 49 32.83 -22.18 7.81
N MET A 50 33.92 -22.49 8.52
CA MET A 50 35.19 -22.92 7.91
C MET A 50 35.03 -24.25 7.18
N GLY A 51 34.27 -25.19 7.74
CA GLY A 51 34.00 -26.48 7.10
C GLY A 51 33.13 -26.38 5.84
N ALA A 52 32.39 -25.27 5.69
CA ALA A 52 31.57 -24.96 4.53
C ALA A 52 32.31 -24.11 3.48
N GLU A 53 33.63 -23.94 3.59
CA GLU A 53 34.41 -23.24 2.57
C GLU A 53 34.31 -23.97 1.21
N PRO A 54 33.97 -23.27 0.12
CA PRO A 54 33.75 -23.89 -1.17
C PRO A 54 35.09 -24.24 -1.81
N SER A 55 35.15 -25.37 -2.52
CA SER A 55 36.28 -25.69 -3.38
C SER A 55 36.30 -24.75 -4.60
N PRO A 56 37.41 -24.67 -5.36
CA PRO A 56 37.49 -23.79 -6.53
C PRO A 56 36.44 -24.04 -7.63
N SER A 57 35.83 -25.22 -7.66
CA SER A 57 34.75 -25.60 -8.58
C SER A 57 33.34 -25.36 -8.03
N ASP A 58 33.21 -25.06 -6.74
CA ASP A 58 31.92 -24.90 -6.07
C ASP A 58 31.43 -23.45 -6.20
N PRO A 59 30.11 -23.21 -6.21
CA PRO A 59 29.57 -21.86 -6.14
C PRO A 59 30.03 -21.16 -4.85
N PRO A 60 30.29 -19.83 -4.90
CA PRO A 60 30.67 -19.09 -3.71
C PRO A 60 29.52 -19.04 -2.71
N ILE A 61 29.85 -18.82 -1.42
CA ILE A 61 28.81 -18.53 -0.43
C ILE A 61 28.21 -17.17 -0.73
N GLU A 62 26.91 -17.17 -0.97
CA GLU A 62 26.10 -15.98 -1.12
C GLU A 62 25.69 -15.42 0.25
N VAL A 63 25.83 -14.10 0.42
CA VAL A 63 25.32 -13.37 1.59
C VAL A 63 24.08 -12.61 1.14
N LEU A 64 22.90 -13.08 1.56
CA LEU A 64 21.63 -12.43 1.26
C LEU A 64 21.43 -11.24 2.19
N ALA A 65 21.35 -10.04 1.61
CA ALA A 65 20.96 -8.83 2.36
C ALA A 65 19.45 -8.85 2.65
N PRO A 66 19.00 -8.27 3.77
CA PRO A 66 17.57 -8.09 4.00
C PRO A 66 16.99 -7.26 2.86
N ALA A 67 15.94 -7.78 2.21
CA ALA A 67 15.17 -6.98 1.27
C ALA A 67 14.64 -5.73 2.00
N PRO A 68 14.59 -4.56 1.33
CA PRO A 68 13.87 -3.43 1.89
C PRO A 68 12.45 -3.90 2.22
N PRO A 69 11.85 -3.42 3.32
CA PRO A 69 10.53 -3.88 3.74
C PRO A 69 9.55 -3.69 2.58
N GLN A 70 9.17 -4.80 1.96
CA GLN A 70 8.16 -4.82 0.93
C GLN A 70 6.84 -4.75 1.67
N ALA A 71 6.12 -3.64 1.54
CA ALA A 71 4.76 -3.55 2.06
C ALA A 71 3.98 -4.72 1.45
N ALA A 72 3.55 -5.66 2.28
CA ALA A 72 2.74 -6.77 1.82
C ALA A 72 1.53 -6.22 1.09
N THR A 73 1.27 -6.72 -0.12
CA THR A 73 0.05 -6.41 -0.86
C THR A 73 -1.14 -6.90 -0.05
N MET A 74 -1.76 -6.02 0.73
CA MET A 74 -2.95 -6.35 1.48
C MET A 74 -4.18 -6.22 0.56
N SER A 75 -5.16 -7.11 0.78
CA SER A 75 -6.44 -7.08 0.06
C SER A 75 -7.13 -5.72 0.20
N SER A 76 -7.75 -5.21 -0.85
CA SER A 76 -8.65 -4.06 -0.74
C SER A 76 -9.99 -4.48 -0.10
N ALA A 77 -10.70 -3.56 0.58
CA ALA A 77 -12.01 -3.84 1.18
C ALA A 77 -13.04 -4.31 0.13
N ASP A 78 -13.99 -5.17 0.47
CA ASP A 78 -15.03 -5.56 -0.49
C ASP A 78 -15.98 -4.40 -0.82
N PHE A 79 -16.60 -4.45 -2.01
CA PHE A 79 -17.62 -3.47 -2.37
C PHE A 79 -18.92 -3.74 -1.61
N VAL A 80 -19.41 -2.71 -0.93
CA VAL A 80 -20.81 -2.63 -0.49
C VAL A 80 -21.61 -1.94 -1.59
N TYR A 81 -22.78 -2.48 -1.94
CA TYR A 81 -23.62 -1.96 -3.02
C TYR A 81 -24.97 -1.45 -2.49
N GLN A 82 -25.46 -0.39 -3.11
CA GLN A 82 -26.79 0.16 -2.88
C GLN A 82 -27.86 -0.64 -3.66
N PRO A 83 -29.15 -0.46 -3.35
CA PRO A 83 -30.24 -1.15 -4.06
C PRO A 83 -30.30 -0.86 -5.57
N ASP A 84 -29.72 0.24 -6.03
CA ASP A 84 -29.61 0.61 -7.45
C ASP A 84 -28.44 -0.09 -8.17
N GLY A 85 -27.65 -0.90 -7.45
CA GLY A 85 -26.49 -1.63 -7.97
C GLY A 85 -25.20 -0.81 -8.02
N ARG A 86 -25.18 0.45 -7.58
CA ARG A 86 -23.95 1.26 -7.49
C ARG A 86 -23.23 1.04 -6.15
N PRO A 87 -21.90 1.22 -6.09
CA PRO A 87 -21.15 1.18 -4.83
C PRO A 87 -21.68 2.16 -3.78
N ASP A 88 -21.77 1.74 -2.52
CA ASP A 88 -21.97 2.64 -1.39
C ASP A 88 -20.62 3.07 -0.82
N TRP A 89 -20.09 4.18 -1.31
CA TRP A 89 -18.81 4.72 -0.84
C TRP A 89 -18.81 5.18 0.63
N ARG A 90 -19.98 5.42 1.24
CA ARG A 90 -20.04 5.78 2.66
C ARG A 90 -20.02 4.58 3.58
N ALA A 91 -20.60 3.47 3.11
CA ALA A 91 -20.67 2.22 3.86
C ALA A 91 -19.58 1.20 3.49
N MET A 92 -18.73 1.51 2.51
CA MET A 92 -17.64 0.62 2.06
C MET A 92 -16.62 0.31 3.17
N TRP A 93 -16.50 1.20 4.16
CA TRP A 93 -15.63 1.01 5.31
C TRP A 93 -16.44 1.24 6.58
N GLU A 94 -16.41 0.29 7.52
CA GLU A 94 -17.08 0.39 8.82
C GLU A 94 -16.50 1.53 9.67
N GLY A 95 -15.25 1.93 9.39
CA GLY A 95 -14.62 3.08 10.03
C GLY A 95 -13.27 3.48 9.44
N PHE A 96 -12.66 4.52 10.01
CA PHE A 96 -11.41 5.09 9.50
C PHE A 96 -10.24 4.12 9.56
N CYS A 97 -10.11 3.31 10.61
CA CYS A 97 -9.02 2.33 10.71
C CYS A 97 -9.06 1.31 9.56
N GLU A 98 -10.26 0.90 9.14
CA GLU A 98 -10.46 0.01 8.01
C GLU A 98 -10.16 0.71 6.68
N LEU A 99 -10.60 1.96 6.50
CA LEU A 99 -10.23 2.81 5.37
C LEU A 99 -8.70 2.98 5.26
N ALA A 100 -8.02 3.22 6.39
CA ALA A 100 -6.58 3.41 6.43
C ALA A 100 -5.82 2.10 6.12
N LEU A 101 -6.34 0.95 6.57
CA LEU A 101 -5.72 -0.36 6.42
C LEU A 101 -5.99 -1.00 5.05
N TYR A 102 -7.22 -0.93 4.55
CA TYR A 102 -7.69 -1.63 3.35
C TYR A 102 -8.07 -0.69 2.20
N GLY A 103 -8.11 0.61 2.44
CA GLY A 103 -8.63 1.55 1.47
C GLY A 103 -7.60 2.05 0.47
N GLY A 104 -6.35 2.24 0.87
CA GLY A 104 -5.46 3.09 0.09
C GLY A 104 -4.77 2.42 -1.12
N PRO A 105 -4.22 3.23 -2.03
CA PRO A 105 -3.18 2.86 -2.98
C PRO A 105 -1.71 2.68 -2.45
N PRO A 106 -1.35 2.74 -1.13
CA PRO A 106 0.00 2.31 -0.71
C PRO A 106 0.18 0.79 -0.84
N HIS A 107 -0.84 0.07 -1.30
CA HIS A 107 -0.77 -1.32 -1.80
C HIS A 107 -0.27 -1.42 -3.24
N ARG A 108 -0.28 -0.30 -3.99
CA ARG A 108 0.42 -0.17 -5.27
C ARG A 108 1.84 0.22 -4.92
N GLY A 109 2.81 -0.68 -5.13
CA GLY A 109 4.23 -0.30 -5.08
C GLY A 109 4.52 0.82 -6.10
N ALA A 110 5.72 1.39 -6.07
CA ALA A 110 6.12 2.42 -7.03
C ALA A 110 5.90 1.98 -8.51
N ASP A 111 6.00 0.68 -8.78
CA ASP A 111 5.80 0.07 -10.11
C ASP A 111 4.32 0.01 -10.55
N SER A 112 3.38 0.38 -9.68
CA SER A 112 1.93 0.40 -9.96
C SER A 112 1.31 1.76 -9.64
N ALA A 113 2.12 2.82 -9.56
CA ALA A 113 1.62 4.16 -9.29
C ALA A 113 0.54 4.57 -10.30
N LEU A 114 -0.53 5.18 -9.82
CA LEU A 114 -1.64 5.63 -10.66
C LEU A 114 -1.36 7.04 -11.18
N GLY A 115 -1.13 7.16 -12.48
CA GLY A 115 -0.89 8.44 -13.16
C GLY A 115 -2.10 8.95 -13.95
N ALA A 116 -2.02 10.20 -14.40
CA ALA A 116 -2.99 10.75 -15.33
C ALA A 116 -2.97 9.97 -16.65
N ALA A 117 -4.15 9.55 -17.11
CA ALA A 117 -4.26 8.83 -18.38
C ALA A 117 -4.13 9.79 -19.58
N PRO A 118 -3.77 9.28 -20.77
CA PRO A 118 -3.82 10.05 -22.00
C PRO A 118 -5.21 10.61 -22.27
N ALA A 119 -5.27 11.81 -22.86
CA ALA A 119 -6.51 12.53 -23.14
C ALA A 119 -7.48 11.78 -24.08
N ASP A 120 -6.96 10.87 -24.90
CA ASP A 120 -7.66 10.10 -25.93
C ASP A 120 -7.97 8.66 -25.49
N ALA A 121 -7.82 8.35 -24.19
CA ALA A 121 -8.12 7.03 -23.67
C ALA A 121 -9.60 6.64 -23.92
N PRO A 122 -9.87 5.43 -24.44
CA PRO A 122 -11.22 5.01 -24.78
C PRO A 122 -12.07 4.83 -23.51
N ALA A 123 -13.33 5.24 -23.58
CA ALA A 123 -14.27 5.06 -22.50
C ALA A 123 -14.62 3.58 -22.29
N THR A 124 -14.78 3.19 -21.03
CA THR A 124 -15.33 1.88 -20.66
C THR A 124 -16.82 1.84 -21.03
N GLU A 125 -17.24 0.87 -21.84
CA GLU A 125 -18.65 0.76 -22.25
C GLU A 125 -19.59 0.59 -21.05
N GLY A 126 -20.67 1.38 -21.00
CA GLY A 126 -21.72 1.26 -19.99
C GLY A 126 -21.35 1.77 -18.60
N PHE A 127 -20.15 2.36 -18.42
CA PHE A 127 -19.69 2.86 -17.12
C PHE A 127 -18.98 4.21 -17.27
N ASP A 128 -19.53 5.25 -16.65
CA ASP A 128 -18.89 6.55 -16.56
C ASP A 128 -17.97 6.59 -15.33
N ALA A 129 -16.70 6.26 -15.55
CA ALA A 129 -15.69 6.23 -14.51
C ALA A 129 -15.47 7.59 -13.85
N ILE A 130 -15.54 8.68 -14.62
CA ILE A 130 -15.31 10.02 -14.11
C ILE A 130 -16.48 10.45 -13.23
N ASP A 131 -17.72 10.24 -13.67
CA ASP A 131 -18.91 10.51 -12.85
C ASP A 131 -18.87 9.71 -11.53
N GLU A 132 -18.44 8.45 -11.59
CA GLU A 132 -18.33 7.60 -10.42
C GLU A 132 -17.26 8.09 -9.43
N ILE A 133 -16.09 8.54 -9.92
CA ILE A 133 -15.05 9.17 -9.08
C ILE A 133 -15.61 10.42 -8.39
N ARG A 134 -16.27 11.30 -9.15
CA ARG A 134 -16.88 12.54 -8.60
C ARG A 134 -17.90 12.22 -7.52
N ARG A 135 -18.76 11.23 -7.77
CA ARG A 135 -19.77 10.76 -6.81
C ARG A 135 -19.13 10.22 -5.54
N GLY A 136 -18.11 9.37 -5.67
CA GLY A 136 -17.40 8.79 -4.52
C GLY A 136 -16.70 9.84 -3.67
N ILE A 137 -16.01 10.80 -4.28
CA ILE A 137 -15.36 11.92 -3.59
C ILE A 137 -16.40 12.76 -2.85
N TRP A 138 -17.49 13.15 -3.50
CA TRP A 138 -18.57 13.90 -2.85
C TRP A 138 -19.17 13.13 -1.68
N MET A 139 -19.41 11.82 -1.84
CA MET A 139 -20.02 11.00 -0.81
C MET A 139 -19.16 10.87 0.45
N THR A 140 -17.84 10.74 0.28
CA THR A 140 -16.88 10.47 1.36
C THR A 140 -16.34 11.74 2.01
N THR A 141 -16.21 12.83 1.25
CA THR A 141 -15.56 14.06 1.72
C THR A 141 -16.47 15.28 1.72
N GLY A 142 -17.51 15.30 0.89
CA GLY A 142 -18.32 16.50 0.63
C GLY A 142 -17.62 17.57 -0.19
N LEU A 143 -16.42 17.30 -0.75
CA LEU A 143 -15.73 18.24 -1.63
C LEU A 143 -16.29 18.19 -3.04
N TYR A 144 -16.46 19.36 -3.64
CA TYR A 144 -16.89 19.49 -5.03
C TYR A 144 -15.77 19.13 -6.00
N SER A 145 -16.11 18.48 -7.11
CA SER A 145 -15.16 18.18 -8.18
C SER A 145 -15.73 18.39 -9.58
N GLU A 146 -14.85 18.79 -10.50
CA GLU A 146 -15.13 19.13 -11.89
C GLU A 146 -14.01 18.65 -12.82
N VAL A 147 -14.35 18.50 -14.10
CA VAL A 147 -13.41 18.06 -15.15
C VAL A 147 -12.98 19.31 -15.91
N ASP A 148 -11.74 19.75 -15.73
CA ASP A 148 -11.20 20.93 -16.42
C ASP A 148 -10.17 20.59 -17.49
N GLU A 149 -9.40 19.53 -17.26
CA GLU A 149 -8.27 19.12 -18.09
C GLU A 149 -8.37 17.61 -18.36
N PRO A 150 -8.22 17.15 -19.61
CA PRO A 150 -8.20 15.73 -19.92
C PRO A 150 -7.16 14.97 -19.07
N GLY A 151 -7.55 13.80 -18.54
CA GLY A 151 -6.71 12.99 -17.66
C GLY A 151 -6.73 13.43 -16.18
N TRP A 152 -7.36 14.56 -15.86
CA TRP A 152 -7.41 15.12 -14.51
C TRP A 152 -8.84 15.44 -14.07
N LEU A 153 -9.10 15.19 -12.78
CA LEU A 153 -10.27 15.67 -12.08
C LEU A 153 -9.83 16.68 -11.02
N THR A 154 -10.41 17.86 -11.07
CA THR A 154 -10.14 18.92 -10.10
C THR A 154 -11.12 18.84 -8.94
N ILE A 155 -10.60 18.97 -7.73
CA ILE A 155 -11.33 18.96 -6.46
C ILE A 155 -11.11 20.32 -5.80
N THR A 156 -12.19 21.03 -5.48
CA THR A 156 -12.11 22.31 -4.77
C THR A 156 -11.97 22.05 -3.27
N CYS A 157 -10.80 22.31 -2.71
CA CYS A 157 -10.55 22.23 -1.28
C CYS A 157 -10.98 23.51 -0.56
N HIS A 158 -11.17 23.45 0.77
CA HIS A 158 -11.57 24.63 1.57
C HIS A 158 -10.48 25.68 1.73
N SER A 159 -9.23 25.36 1.39
CA SER A 159 -8.10 26.28 1.46
C SER A 159 -6.93 25.75 0.65
N ARG A 160 -6.02 26.66 0.28
CA ARG A 160 -4.72 26.31 -0.29
C ARG A 160 -3.89 25.39 0.59
N ALA A 161 -3.95 25.55 1.92
CA ALA A 161 -3.20 24.70 2.85
C ALA A 161 -3.69 23.24 2.80
N MET A 162 -5.01 23.05 2.73
CA MET A 162 -5.64 21.75 2.56
C MET A 162 -5.25 21.10 1.23
N ALA A 163 -5.35 21.85 0.12
CA ALA A 163 -4.99 21.35 -1.21
C ALA A 163 -3.51 20.91 -1.27
N ALA A 164 -2.60 21.75 -0.76
CA ALA A 164 -1.18 21.45 -0.73
C ALA A 164 -0.85 20.21 0.14
N TRP A 165 -1.46 20.12 1.32
CA TRP A 165 -1.23 19.00 2.24
C TRP A 165 -1.77 17.69 1.66
N MET A 166 -3.02 17.70 1.18
CA MET A 166 -3.62 16.53 0.55
C MET A 166 -2.82 16.09 -0.67
N CYS A 167 -2.41 17.00 -1.55
CA CYS A 167 -1.56 16.70 -2.70
C CYS A 167 -0.29 15.94 -2.30
N ALA A 168 0.45 16.45 -1.31
CA ALA A 168 1.67 15.80 -0.83
C ALA A 168 1.39 14.39 -0.29
N THR A 169 0.30 14.21 0.46
CA THR A 169 -0.06 12.89 1.01
C THR A 169 -0.58 11.90 -0.04
N ILE A 170 -1.28 12.37 -1.07
CA ILE A 170 -1.75 11.52 -2.18
C ILE A 170 -0.55 10.99 -2.97
N ILE A 171 0.47 11.83 -3.21
CA ILE A 171 1.72 11.41 -3.85
C ILE A 171 2.43 10.32 -3.04
N LEU A 172 2.46 10.44 -1.72
CA LEU A 172 3.05 9.41 -0.84
C LEU A 172 2.29 8.06 -0.89
N GLU A 173 1.06 8.07 -1.38
CA GLU A 173 0.22 6.88 -1.56
C GLU A 173 0.30 6.34 -3.00
N ASN A 174 1.32 6.74 -3.77
CA ASN A 174 1.57 6.32 -5.16
C ASN A 174 0.42 6.65 -6.13
N VAL A 175 -0.24 7.79 -5.93
CA VAL A 175 -1.17 8.38 -6.90
C VAL A 175 -0.64 9.75 -7.28
N GLU A 176 -0.57 10.03 -8.58
CA GLU A 176 -0.18 11.36 -9.04
C GLU A 176 -1.17 12.40 -8.50
N ALA A 177 -0.64 13.56 -8.11
CA ALA A 177 -1.45 14.70 -7.76
C ALA A 177 -0.67 15.97 -8.07
N LYS A 178 -1.41 17.01 -8.43
CA LYS A 178 -0.90 18.38 -8.54
C LYS A 178 -1.93 19.32 -7.93
N PHE A 179 -1.52 20.52 -7.54
CA PHE A 179 -2.45 21.51 -7.02
C PHE A 179 -2.09 22.92 -7.48
N GLU A 180 -3.10 23.76 -7.61
CA GLU A 180 -2.98 25.19 -7.88
C GLU A 180 -3.98 25.93 -6.99
N ASP A 181 -3.50 26.85 -6.16
CA ASP A 181 -4.29 27.50 -5.11
C ASP A 181 -5.06 26.49 -4.24
N GLU A 182 -6.40 26.54 -4.27
CA GLU A 182 -7.29 25.64 -3.54
C GLU A 182 -7.80 24.46 -4.39
N ARG A 183 -7.30 24.33 -5.62
CA ARG A 183 -7.67 23.29 -6.58
C ARG A 183 -6.67 22.15 -6.48
N LEU A 184 -7.13 20.97 -6.07
CA LEU A 184 -6.37 19.72 -6.06
C LEU A 184 -6.76 18.90 -7.28
N MET A 185 -5.80 18.48 -8.10
CA MET A 185 -6.04 17.67 -9.29
C MET A 185 -5.53 16.25 -9.07
N VAL A 186 -6.39 15.26 -9.36
CA VAL A 186 -6.09 13.82 -9.29
C VAL A 186 -6.40 13.15 -10.64
N PRO A 187 -5.78 12.00 -10.96
CA PRO A 187 -6.05 11.27 -12.18
C PRO A 187 -7.52 10.91 -12.35
N ALA A 188 -8.05 11.13 -13.55
CA ALA A 188 -9.36 10.63 -13.94
C ALA A 188 -9.41 10.39 -15.45
N SER A 189 -9.95 9.24 -15.85
CA SER A 189 -10.06 8.84 -17.24
C SER A 189 -11.34 8.08 -17.48
N PRO A 190 -11.98 8.21 -18.66
CA PRO A 190 -13.07 7.33 -19.07
C PRO A 190 -12.66 5.84 -19.14
N SER A 191 -11.37 5.56 -19.29
CA SER A 191 -10.81 4.21 -19.37
C SER A 191 -10.61 3.54 -18.01
N PHE A 192 -10.78 4.26 -16.90
CA PHE A 192 -10.55 3.71 -15.57
C PHE A 192 -11.60 2.65 -15.22
N THR A 193 -11.14 1.58 -14.56
CA THR A 193 -12.00 0.50 -14.12
C THR A 193 -12.48 0.73 -12.69
N LEU A 194 -13.68 0.24 -12.39
CA LEU A 194 -14.28 0.44 -11.08
C LEU A 194 -13.44 -0.16 -9.94
N LYS A 195 -12.94 -1.39 -10.13
CA LYS A 195 -12.26 -2.16 -9.06
C LYS A 195 -10.87 -1.63 -8.77
N ASP A 196 -10.22 -1.02 -9.75
CA ASP A 196 -8.82 -0.63 -9.67
C ASP A 196 -8.67 0.88 -9.52
N GLU A 197 -8.63 1.62 -10.63
CA GLU A 197 -8.27 3.03 -10.64
C GLU A 197 -9.32 3.91 -9.95
N VAL A 198 -10.62 3.71 -10.27
CA VAL A 198 -11.72 4.50 -9.68
C VAL A 198 -11.72 4.38 -8.17
N LYS A 199 -11.66 3.14 -7.66
CA LYS A 199 -11.61 2.88 -6.22
C LYS A 199 -10.38 3.51 -5.58
N SER A 200 -9.21 3.38 -6.20
CA SER A 200 -7.98 3.98 -5.64
C SER A 200 -8.05 5.50 -5.52
N VAL A 201 -8.55 6.20 -6.55
CA VAL A 201 -8.68 7.67 -6.51
C VAL A 201 -9.65 8.10 -5.40
N ILE A 202 -10.84 7.48 -5.34
CA ILE A 202 -11.84 7.83 -4.32
C ILE A 202 -11.26 7.60 -2.93
N THR A 203 -10.61 6.45 -2.71
CA THR A 203 -10.13 6.14 -1.37
C THR A 203 -8.98 7.04 -0.93
N VAL A 204 -7.99 7.31 -1.79
CA VAL A 204 -6.85 8.15 -1.39
C VAL A 204 -7.31 9.56 -1.04
N VAL A 205 -8.29 10.10 -1.78
CA VAL A 205 -8.91 11.39 -1.48
C VAL A 205 -9.66 11.33 -0.15
N ALA A 206 -10.48 10.30 0.08
CA ALA A 206 -11.22 10.13 1.33
C ALA A 206 -10.29 10.03 2.56
N LYS A 207 -9.24 9.22 2.43
CA LYS A 207 -8.25 8.96 3.49
C LYS A 207 -7.47 10.23 3.84
N THR A 208 -6.94 10.92 2.83
CA THR A 208 -6.15 12.15 3.03
C THR A 208 -7.01 13.31 3.53
N HIS A 209 -8.26 13.42 3.06
CA HIS A 209 -9.24 14.36 3.60
C HIS A 209 -9.50 14.14 5.09
N HIS A 210 -9.66 12.88 5.50
CA HIS A 210 -9.88 12.54 6.90
C HIS A 210 -8.67 12.90 7.76
N TYR A 211 -7.44 12.59 7.31
CA TYR A 211 -6.23 12.99 8.03
C TYR A 211 -6.13 14.50 8.20
N TRP A 212 -6.42 15.28 7.16
CA TRP A 212 -6.44 16.74 7.25
C TRP A 212 -7.46 17.25 8.28
N THR A 213 -8.67 16.69 8.25
CA THR A 213 -9.74 17.04 9.20
C THR A 213 -9.31 16.72 10.63
N ALA A 214 -8.72 15.55 10.88
CA ALA A 214 -8.20 15.19 12.20
C ALA A 214 -7.04 16.11 12.64
N HIS A 215 -6.12 16.44 11.73
CA HIS A 215 -4.97 17.31 12.00
C HIS A 215 -5.41 18.73 12.40
N THR A 216 -6.37 19.32 11.68
CA THR A 216 -6.89 20.66 11.98
C THR A 216 -7.61 20.71 13.32
N ILE A 217 -8.37 19.67 13.70
CA ILE A 217 -8.99 19.55 15.02
C ILE A 217 -7.94 19.51 16.15
N GLN A 218 -6.84 18.76 15.96
CA GLN A 218 -5.76 18.69 16.94
C GLN A 218 -5.04 20.04 17.11
N GLN A 219 -4.72 20.75 16.01
CA GLN A 219 -4.10 22.07 16.09
C GLN A 219 -4.99 23.10 16.80
N ALA A 220 -6.30 23.09 16.52
CA ALA A 220 -7.26 23.96 17.20
C ALA A 220 -7.38 23.69 18.71
N SER A 221 -7.12 22.45 19.13
CA SER A 221 -7.14 22.04 20.54
C SER A 221 -5.83 22.39 21.27
N ALA A 222 -4.69 22.37 20.58
CA ALA A 222 -3.38 22.72 21.13
C ALA A 222 -3.15 24.24 21.31
N THR A 223 -4.01 25.07 20.72
CA THR A 223 -3.90 26.55 20.77
C THR A 223 -4.83 27.18 21.84
N ARG A 224 -5.56 26.36 22.62
CA ARG A 224 -6.38 26.78 23.76
C ARG A 224 -5.71 26.40 25.07
#